data_AF-A0A9E0UC05-F1
#
_entry.id   AF-A0A9E0UC05-F1
#
_cell.length_a   1.000
_cell.length_b   1.000
_cell.length_c   1.000
_cell.angle_alpha   90.00
_cell.angle_beta   90.00
_cell.angle_gamma   90.00
#
_symmetry.space_group_name_H-M   'P 1'
#
loop_
_entity.id
_entity.type
_entity.pdbx_description
1 polymer ?
#
loop_
_entity_poly.entity_id
_entity_poly.type
_entity_poly.pdbx_seq_one_letter_code
_entity_poly.pdbx_strand_id
1 'polypeptide(L)' 'MNAVAVDPGFHLRTMREADVGAVMQSERAAYEFPWNEDIFRDCLRVGY' A
#
# COMPACT_ATOMS: atom_id res chain seq x y z
N MET A 1 22.60 18.30 -18.67
CA MET A 1 22.27 17.30 -17.62
C MET A 1 21.05 16.52 -18.11
N ASN A 2 21.20 15.25 -18.46
CA ASN A 2 20.07 14.37 -18.79
C ASN A 2 20.01 13.27 -17.73
N ALA A 3 18.90 13.19 -16.99
CA ALA A 3 18.66 12.10 -16.04
C ALA A 3 17.91 10.98 -16.77
N VAL A 4 18.59 9.85 -16.95
CA VAL A 4 17.92 8.60 -17.34
C VAL A 4 17.32 8.02 -16.06
N ALA A 5 15.99 7.92 -16.01
CA ALA A 5 15.32 7.20 -14.93
C ALA A 5 15.66 5.71 -15.05
N VAL A 6 16.38 5.18 -14.07
CA VAL A 6 16.60 3.73 -13.93
C VAL A 6 15.28 3.11 -13.52
N ASP A 7 14.79 2.13 -14.26
CA ASP A 7 13.61 1.36 -13.87
C ASP A 7 13.97 0.51 -12.64
N PRO A 8 13.37 0.77 -11.46
CA PRO A 8 13.71 0.05 -10.26
C PRO A 8 13.08 -1.35 -10.22
N GLY A 9 12.29 -1.74 -11.23
CA GLY A 9 11.68 -3.07 -11.32
C GLY A 9 10.47 -3.27 -10.39
N PHE A 10 9.91 -2.20 -9.83
CA PHE A 10 8.70 -2.27 -9.02
C PHE A 10 7.46 -2.09 -9.88
N HIS A 11 6.48 -2.97 -9.71
CA HIS A 11 5.18 -2.85 -10.37
C HIS A 11 4.14 -2.30 -9.37
N LEU A 12 3.57 -1.15 -9.70
CA LEU A 12 2.46 -0.56 -8.95
C LEU A 12 1.13 -0.94 -9.60
N ARG A 13 0.17 -1.35 -8.77
CA ARG A 13 -1.20 -1.65 -9.17
C ARG A 13 -2.16 -1.18 -8.10
N THR A 14 -3.44 -1.04 -8.45
CA THR A 14 -4.50 -0.78 -7.48
C THR A 14 -4.54 -1.89 -6.44
N MET A 15 -4.74 -1.49 -5.18
CA MET A 15 -4.90 -2.39 -4.05
C MET A 15 -6.24 -3.14 -4.14
N ARG A 16 -6.27 -4.39 -3.69
CA ARG A 16 -7.45 -5.24 -3.61
C ARG A 16 -7.64 -5.69 -2.16
N GLU A 17 -8.83 -6.17 -1.80
CA GLU A 17 -9.10 -6.63 -0.43
C GLU A 17 -8.13 -7.73 0.06
N ALA A 18 -7.69 -8.61 -0.85
CA ALA A 18 -6.71 -9.65 -0.54
C ALA A 18 -5.33 -9.10 -0.12
N ASP A 19 -5.01 -7.85 -0.49
CA ASP A 19 -3.74 -7.23 -0.18
C ASP A 19 -3.72 -6.56 1.19
N VAL A 20 -4.89 -6.29 1.78
CA VAL A 20 -5.01 -5.57 3.05
C VAL A 20 -4.20 -6.26 4.16
N GLY A 21 -4.22 -7.59 4.23
CA GLY A 21 -3.42 -8.32 5.21
C GLY A 21 -1.90 -8.13 5.05
N ALA A 22 -1.42 -7.94 3.82
CA ALA A 22 -0.01 -7.63 3.57
C ALA A 22 0.33 -6.19 3.96
N VAL A 23 -0.55 -5.24 3.63
CA VAL A 23 -0.39 -3.82 4.02
C VAL A 23 -0.38 -3.67 5.54
N MET A 24 -1.28 -4.37 6.26
CA MET A 24 -1.32 -4.31 7.72
C MET A 24 -0.04 -4.86 8.38
N GLN A 25 0.66 -5.81 7.75
CA GLN A 25 1.97 -6.26 8.24
C GLN A 25 3.01 -5.15 8.10
N SER A 26 3.03 -4.44 6.96
CA SER A 26 3.89 -3.27 6.76
C SER A 26 3.59 -2.15 7.76
N GLU A 27 2.31 -1.83 7.98
CA GLU A 27 1.88 -0.80 8.93
C GLU A 27 2.39 -1.06 10.34
N ARG A 28 2.22 -2.28 10.83
CA ARG A 28 2.67 -2.69 12.17
C ARG A 28 4.19 -2.71 12.31
N ALA A 29 4.91 -2.91 11.21
CA ALA A 29 6.37 -2.90 11.20
C ALA A 29 6.94 -1.48 11.08
N ALA A 30 6.23 -0.58 10.39
CA ALA A 30 6.69 0.77 10.10
C ALA A 30 6.29 1.79 11.18
N TYR A 31 5.17 1.57 11.87
CA TYR A 31 4.59 2.55 12.79
C TYR A 31 4.30 1.97 14.18
N GLU A 32 4.62 2.75 15.21
CA GLU A 32 4.29 2.45 16.61
C GLU A 32 2.77 2.50 16.87
N PHE A 33 2.06 3.34 16.12
CA PHE A 33 0.60 3.48 16.16
C PHE A 33 0.03 3.24 14.76
N PRO A 34 -0.14 1.96 14.36
CA PRO A 34 -0.57 1.63 13.00
C PRO A 34 -2.03 2.00 12.75
N TRP A 35 -2.37 2.29 11.49
CA TRP A 35 -3.76 2.43 11.06
C TRP A 35 -4.55 1.13 11.28
N ASN A 36 -5.87 1.25 11.46
CA ASN A 36 -6.74 0.09 11.61
C ASN A 36 -7.07 -0.53 10.25
N GLU A 37 -7.24 -1.86 10.21
CA GLU A 37 -7.56 -2.63 9.01
C GLU A 37 -8.85 -2.14 8.33
N ASP A 38 -9.84 -1.78 9.14
CA ASP A 38 -11.15 -1.32 8.66
C ASP A 38 -11.05 -0.06 7.78
N ILE A 39 -10.05 0.80 8.03
CA ILE A 39 -9.84 2.02 7.24
C ILE A 39 -9.52 1.64 5.79
N PHE A 40 -8.62 0.67 5.59
CA PHE A 40 -8.25 0.21 4.25
C PHE A 40 -9.41 -0.51 3.56
N ARG A 41 -10.19 -1.32 4.30
CA ARG A 41 -11.37 -2.00 3.75
C ARG A 41 -12.45 -1.02 3.32
N ASP A 42 -12.67 0.04 4.11
CA ASP A 42 -13.64 1.08 3.78
C ASP A 42 -13.21 1.87 2.53
N CYS A 43 -11.93 2.25 2.42
CA CYS A 43 -11.37 2.88 1.22
C CYS A 43 -11.58 2.03 -0.03
N LEU A 44 -11.34 0.71 0.06
CA LEU A 44 -11.56 -0.21 -1.06
C LEU A 44 -13.04 -0.34 -1.40
N ARG A 45 -13.92 -0.33 -0.40
CA ARG A 45 -15.37 -0.43 -0.58
C ARG A 45 -15.95 0.78 -1.31
N VAL A 46 -15.45 1.99 -1.03
CA VAL A 46 -15.86 3.21 -1.75
C VAL A 46 -15.19 3.36 -3.11
N GLY A 47 -14.29 2.43 -3.47
CA GLY A 47 -13.67 2.35 -4.80
C GLY A 47 -12.53 3.34 -5.03
N TYR A 48 -11.86 3.78 -3.96
CA TYR A 48 -10.67 4.64 -4.04
C TYR A 48 -9.46 3.91 -4.63
#